data_AF-A0A8J8BYU9-F1
#
_entry.id   AF-A0A8J8BYU9-F1
#
_cell.length_a   1.000
_cell.length_b   1.000
_cell.length_c   1.000
_cell.angle_alpha   90.00
_cell.angle_beta   90.00
_cell.angle_gamma   90.00
#
_symmetry.space_group_name_H-M   'P 1'
#
loop_
_entity.id
_entity.type
_entity.pdbx_description
1 polymer ?
#
loop_
_entity_poly.entity_id
_entity_poly.type
_entity_poly.pdbx_seq_one_letter_code
_entity_poly.pdbx_strand_id
1 'polypeptide(L)'
;MKKQEMVKILREPKQIELFDNPNYSRIVGILRRGELNIKEIHNLFNKDYEDKKTLTSIYRYMDKLVENELVFVSREEIKRGHLIERYYTRTALIFLFENEKAEEDAINAASELLQQIYSLDAEKREELRKLLREFAKDVDKCGADFYEKYGEEIFRLERKYGFKAVKDAAHRFHELLYFRQHHETVEKIFRILEG
;
A
#
# COMPACT_ATOMS: atom_id res chain seq x y z
N MET A 1 22.58 9.28 5.63
CA MET A 1 21.60 9.35 4.53
C MET A 1 20.46 8.40 4.84
N LYS A 2 19.19 8.84 4.72
CA LYS A 2 18.04 7.94 4.82
C LYS A 2 18.16 6.86 3.73
N LYS A 3 17.79 5.62 4.04
CA LYS A 3 17.73 4.51 3.07
C LYS A 3 16.28 4.18 2.78
N GLN A 4 16.04 3.68 1.59
CA GLN A 4 14.73 3.16 1.20
C GLN A 4 14.52 1.80 1.88
N GLU A 5 13.40 1.68 2.59
CA GLU A 5 12.91 0.45 3.20
C GLU A 5 12.20 -0.42 2.16
N MET A 6 12.01 -1.71 2.47
CA MET A 6 11.22 -2.59 1.61
C MET A 6 9.72 -2.33 1.82
N VAL A 7 9.24 -2.49 3.06
CA VAL A 7 7.85 -2.22 3.44
C VAL A 7 7.79 -1.09 4.46
N LYS A 8 6.82 -0.18 4.30
CA LYS A 8 6.42 0.78 5.32
C LYS A 8 4.91 0.73 5.54
N ILE A 9 4.51 0.49 6.77
CA ILE A 9 3.11 0.53 7.20
C ILE A 9 2.75 1.98 7.53
N LEU A 10 1.72 2.51 6.88
CA LEU A 10 1.21 3.86 7.06
C LEU A 10 0.01 3.83 8.00
N ARG A 11 0.16 4.52 9.13
CA ARG A 11 -0.87 4.64 10.19
C ARG A 11 -1.40 6.06 10.31
N GLU A 12 -0.62 7.05 9.90
CA GLU A 12 -0.97 8.45 10.05
C GLU A 12 -2.06 8.82 9.03
N PRO A 13 -3.22 9.35 9.46
CA PRO A 13 -4.32 9.71 8.55
C PRO A 13 -3.88 10.64 7.43
N LYS A 14 -2.98 11.58 7.72
CA LYS A 14 -2.42 12.51 6.72
C LYS A 14 -1.64 11.78 5.61
N GLN A 15 -0.92 10.72 5.94
CA GLN A 15 -0.21 9.92 4.94
C GLN A 15 -1.20 9.19 4.04
N ILE A 16 -2.26 8.62 4.62
CA ILE A 16 -3.33 7.92 3.90
C ILE A 16 -4.05 8.89 2.94
N GLU A 17 -4.45 10.08 3.44
CA GLU A 17 -5.09 11.12 2.63
C GLU A 17 -4.25 11.57 1.42
N LEU A 18 -2.91 11.58 1.55
CA LEU A 18 -2.03 11.87 0.42
C LEU A 18 -2.11 10.77 -0.64
N PHE A 19 -2.21 9.49 -0.26
CA PHE A 19 -2.37 8.40 -1.22
C PHE A 19 -3.74 8.38 -1.90
N ASP A 20 -4.79 8.82 -1.21
CA ASP A 20 -6.13 8.97 -1.78
C ASP A 20 -6.19 10.10 -2.81
N ASN A 21 -5.33 11.10 -2.68
CA ASN A 21 -5.23 12.18 -3.65
C ASN A 21 -4.44 11.73 -4.91
N PRO A 22 -5.05 11.80 -6.11
CA PRO A 22 -4.47 11.26 -7.33
C PRO A 22 -3.16 11.92 -7.74
N ASN A 23 -2.92 13.18 -7.36
CA ASN A 23 -1.68 13.87 -7.71
C ASN A 23 -0.49 13.32 -6.92
N TYR A 24 -0.61 13.17 -5.61
CA TYR A 24 0.49 12.66 -4.79
C TYR A 24 0.71 11.17 -5.05
N SER A 25 -0.38 10.40 -5.15
CA SER A 25 -0.32 8.97 -5.52
C SER A 25 0.40 8.74 -6.85
N ARG A 26 0.14 9.58 -7.85
CA ARG A 26 0.84 9.54 -9.15
C ARG A 26 2.33 9.83 -9.02
N ILE A 27 2.74 10.81 -8.22
CA ILE A 27 4.16 11.11 -7.98
C ILE A 27 4.85 9.91 -7.31
N VAL A 28 4.23 9.33 -6.28
CA VAL A 28 4.76 8.12 -5.63
C VAL A 28 4.86 6.98 -6.65
N GLY A 29 3.85 6.82 -7.51
CA GLY A 29 3.87 5.85 -8.62
C GLY A 29 5.01 6.07 -9.61
N ILE A 30 5.32 7.33 -9.96
CA ILE A 30 6.44 7.70 -10.84
C ILE A 30 7.78 7.31 -10.23
N LEU A 31 7.96 7.58 -8.94
CA LEU A 31 9.17 7.25 -8.18
C LEU A 31 9.38 5.73 -7.97
N ARG A 32 8.48 4.87 -8.46
CA ARG A 32 8.74 3.42 -8.58
C ARG A 32 9.84 3.11 -9.59
N ARG A 33 10.09 4.02 -10.55
CA ARG A 33 11.10 3.86 -11.60
C ARG A 33 12.53 4.01 -11.10
N GLY A 34 12.71 4.58 -9.91
CA GLY A 34 14.01 4.91 -9.33
C GLY A 34 14.03 6.35 -8.84
N GLU A 35 15.22 6.82 -8.47
CA GLU A 35 15.42 8.20 -8.07
C GLU A 35 15.32 9.15 -9.26
N LEU A 36 14.65 10.29 -9.06
CA LEU A 36 14.38 11.27 -10.11
C LEU A 36 14.52 12.69 -9.55
N ASN A 37 14.99 13.62 -10.38
CA ASN A 37 14.95 15.04 -10.04
C ASN A 37 13.56 15.64 -10.33
N ILE A 38 13.33 16.85 -9.80
CA ILE A 38 12.02 17.52 -9.90
C ILE A 38 11.55 17.75 -11.36
N LYS A 39 12.48 17.98 -12.30
CA LYS A 39 12.14 18.21 -13.71
C LYS A 39 11.72 16.91 -14.38
N GLU A 40 12.38 15.81 -14.08
CA GLU A 40 12.02 14.47 -14.56
C GLU A 40 10.64 14.06 -14.02
N ILE A 41 10.40 14.28 -12.72
CA ILE A 41 9.09 14.03 -12.10
C ILE A 41 8.02 14.87 -12.80
N HIS A 42 8.25 16.16 -13.00
CA HIS A 42 7.29 17.06 -13.68
C HIS A 42 6.96 16.61 -15.11
N ASN A 43 7.97 16.23 -15.88
CA ASN A 43 7.80 15.72 -17.25
C ASN A 43 6.99 14.41 -17.27
N LEU A 44 7.32 13.46 -16.39
CA LEU A 44 6.60 12.20 -16.29
C LEU A 44 5.18 12.37 -15.74
N PHE A 45 4.99 13.31 -14.82
CA PHE A 45 3.68 13.61 -14.25
C PHE A 45 2.70 14.06 -15.33
N ASN A 46 3.12 15.01 -16.16
CA ASN A 46 2.30 15.58 -17.22
C ASN A 46 2.22 14.74 -18.49
N LYS A 47 2.97 13.62 -18.55
CA LYS A 47 2.88 12.69 -19.66
C LYS A 47 1.49 12.07 -19.67
N ASP A 48 0.77 12.22 -20.79
CA ASP A 48 -0.55 11.63 -21.00
C ASP A 48 -1.62 12.10 -19.97
N TYR A 49 -1.49 13.34 -19.47
CA TYR A 49 -2.42 13.92 -18.50
C TYR A 49 -3.01 15.24 -19.01
N GLU A 50 -4.35 15.34 -19.02
CA GLU A 50 -5.07 16.50 -19.56
C GLU A 50 -4.87 17.75 -18.69
N ASP A 51 -4.96 17.61 -17.37
CA ASP A 51 -4.78 18.71 -16.40
C ASP A 51 -3.31 18.86 -16.00
N LYS A 52 -2.52 19.42 -16.91
CA LYS A 52 -1.07 19.61 -16.71
C LYS A 52 -0.78 20.49 -15.49
N LYS A 53 0.17 20.03 -14.67
CA LYS A 53 0.65 20.76 -13.49
C LYS A 53 1.90 21.55 -13.80
N THR A 54 2.02 22.73 -13.18
CA THR A 54 3.23 23.56 -13.26
C THR A 54 4.35 22.94 -12.43
N LEU A 55 5.60 23.33 -12.71
CA LEU A 55 6.74 22.90 -11.90
C LEU A 55 6.55 23.31 -10.42
N THR A 56 6.01 24.50 -10.17
CA THR A 56 5.67 25.00 -8.82
C THR A 56 4.67 24.09 -8.10
N SER A 57 3.66 23.59 -8.80
CA SER A 57 2.71 22.62 -8.24
C SER A 57 3.41 21.31 -7.84
N ILE A 58 4.30 20.80 -8.70
CA ILE A 58 5.07 19.59 -8.39
C ILE A 58 5.99 19.80 -7.19
N TYR A 59 6.67 20.94 -7.07
CA TYR A 59 7.44 21.28 -5.87
C TYR A 59 6.59 21.20 -4.61
N ARG A 60 5.42 21.85 -4.60
CA ARG A 60 4.49 21.80 -3.46
C ARG A 60 4.04 20.38 -3.10
N TYR A 61 3.82 19.53 -4.11
CA TYR A 61 3.46 18.14 -3.85
C TYR A 61 4.62 17.34 -3.26
N MET A 62 5.83 17.55 -3.78
CA MET A 62 7.04 16.91 -3.27
C MET A 62 7.37 17.35 -1.84
N ASP A 63 7.23 18.64 -1.53
CA ASP A 63 7.45 19.16 -0.17
C ASP A 63 6.56 18.43 0.83
N LYS A 64 5.25 18.30 0.55
CA LYS A 64 4.34 17.55 1.42
C LYS A 64 4.69 16.07 1.52
N LEU A 65 5.11 15.43 0.43
CA LEU A 65 5.54 14.03 0.46
C LEU A 65 6.80 13.83 1.32
N VAL A 66 7.71 14.80 1.32
CA VAL A 66 8.91 14.81 2.15
C VAL A 66 8.56 15.08 3.61
N GLU A 67 7.72 16.09 3.88
CA GLU A 67 7.22 16.44 5.22
C GLU A 67 6.51 15.25 5.90
N ASN A 68 5.79 14.43 5.13
CA ASN A 68 5.07 13.26 5.63
C ASN A 68 5.87 11.96 5.49
N GLU A 69 7.18 12.04 5.22
CA GLU A 69 8.10 10.89 5.16
C GLU A 69 7.68 9.77 4.20
N LEU A 70 7.08 10.14 3.07
CA LEU A 70 6.74 9.24 1.96
C LEU A 70 7.84 9.25 0.88
N VAL A 71 8.60 10.34 0.82
CA VAL A 71 9.71 10.56 -0.11
C VAL A 71 10.87 11.21 0.65
N PHE A 72 12.10 10.98 0.20
CA PHE A 72 13.27 11.69 0.70
C PHE A 72 14.24 12.04 -0.42
N VAL A 73 15.14 12.99 -0.16
CA VAL A 73 16.23 13.33 -1.08
C VAL A 73 17.30 12.24 -0.99
N SER A 74 17.46 11.45 -2.05
CA SER A 74 18.44 10.37 -2.13
C SER A 74 19.86 10.88 -2.36
N ARG A 75 20.01 11.91 -3.20
CA ARG A 75 21.29 12.57 -3.47
C ARG A 75 21.11 14.00 -3.92
N GLU A 76 22.18 14.77 -3.80
CA GLU A 76 22.31 16.12 -4.35
C GLU A 76 23.48 16.16 -5.34
N GLU A 77 23.28 16.77 -6.50
CA GLU A 77 24.29 16.96 -7.54
C GLU A 77 24.54 18.45 -7.75
N ILE A 78 25.80 18.87 -7.68
CA ILE A 78 26.19 20.24 -8.02
C ILE A 78 26.42 20.32 -9.53
N LYS A 79 25.53 21.01 -10.24
CA LYS A 79 25.71 21.30 -11.67
C LYS A 79 26.64 22.51 -11.86
N ARG A 80 27.21 22.63 -13.07
CA ARG A 80 28.02 23.79 -13.47
C ARG A 80 27.24 25.09 -13.19
N GLY A 81 27.84 26.00 -12.40
CA GLY A 81 27.20 27.25 -11.98
C GLY A 81 26.56 27.25 -10.59
N HIS A 82 26.97 26.35 -9.68
CA HIS A 82 26.51 26.28 -8.28
C HIS A 82 25.03 25.95 -8.08
N LEU A 83 24.34 25.47 -9.12
CA LEU A 83 22.97 24.99 -8.99
C LEU A 83 22.98 23.58 -8.37
N ILE A 84 22.41 23.43 -7.18
CA ILE A 84 22.23 22.15 -6.51
C ILE A 84 20.93 21.52 -7.04
N GLU A 85 21.05 20.35 -7.66
CA GLU A 85 19.91 19.54 -8.09
C GLU A 85 19.69 18.38 -7.12
N ARG A 86 18.44 18.23 -6.65
CA ARG A 86 18.04 17.18 -5.71
C ARG A 86 17.37 16.04 -6.47
N TYR A 87 17.76 14.82 -6.13
CA TYR A 87 17.09 13.59 -6.58
C TYR A 87 16.29 13.01 -5.44
N TYR A 88 15.09 12.56 -5.75
CA TYR A 88 14.12 12.09 -4.79
C TYR A 88 13.81 10.62 -5.02
N THR A 89 13.57 9.87 -3.96
CA THR A 89 13.07 8.50 -4.00
C THR A 89 12.07 8.25 -2.89
N ARG A 90 11.28 7.20 -3.02
CA ARG A 90 10.29 6.80 -2.00
C ARG A 90 11.01 6.31 -0.75
N THR A 91 10.43 6.55 0.42
CA THR A 91 10.94 6.00 1.69
C THR A 91 10.81 4.48 1.76
N ALA A 92 9.84 3.88 1.07
CA ALA A 92 9.71 2.44 0.93
C ALA A 92 9.37 1.98 -0.49
N LEU A 93 9.71 0.73 -0.83
CA LEU A 93 9.29 0.09 -2.08
C LEU A 93 7.80 -0.25 -2.07
N ILE A 94 7.27 -0.62 -0.92
CA ILE A 94 5.89 -1.03 -0.71
C ILE A 94 5.33 -0.24 0.47
N PHE A 95 4.19 0.39 0.26
CA PHE A 95 3.42 1.04 1.31
C PHE A 95 2.18 0.19 1.59
N LEU A 96 2.00 -0.18 2.85
CA LEU A 96 0.79 -0.82 3.36
C LEU A 96 0.01 0.21 4.18
N PHE A 97 -1.31 0.08 4.23
CA PHE A 97 -2.19 1.03 4.89
C PHE A 97 -2.91 0.30 6.00
N GLU A 98 -2.76 0.78 7.22
CA GLU A 98 -3.52 0.27 8.37
C GLU A 98 -4.64 1.28 8.62
N ASN A 99 -5.87 0.92 8.26
CA ASN A 99 -7.06 1.74 8.51
C ASN A 99 -8.02 0.95 9.39
N GLU A 100 -7.76 0.98 10.70
CA GLU A 100 -8.51 0.23 11.71
C GLU A 100 -10.03 0.44 11.61
N LYS A 101 -10.46 1.66 11.26
CA LYS A 101 -11.89 1.96 11.10
C LYS A 101 -12.48 1.24 9.88
N ALA A 102 -11.81 1.33 8.73
CA ALA A 102 -12.28 0.66 7.52
C ALA A 102 -12.26 -0.87 7.67
N GLU A 103 -11.28 -1.41 8.39
CA GLU A 103 -11.20 -2.83 8.71
C GLU A 103 -12.37 -3.26 9.61
N GLU A 104 -12.65 -2.52 10.68
CA GLU A 104 -13.77 -2.82 11.57
C GLU A 104 -15.13 -2.69 10.85
N ASP A 105 -15.31 -1.67 10.00
CA ASP A 105 -16.50 -1.51 9.17
C ASP A 105 -16.66 -2.69 8.19
N ALA A 106 -15.57 -3.18 7.60
CA ALA A 106 -15.57 -4.35 6.71
C ALA A 106 -15.90 -5.65 7.47
N ILE A 107 -15.34 -5.85 8.67
CA ILE A 107 -15.66 -6.99 9.55
C ILE A 107 -17.15 -6.98 9.91
N ASN A 108 -17.69 -5.82 10.28
CA ASN A 108 -19.10 -5.66 10.62
C ASN A 108 -20.01 -5.98 9.42
N ALA A 109 -19.69 -5.41 8.25
CA ALA A 109 -20.43 -5.69 7.01
C ALA A 109 -20.37 -7.16 6.60
N ALA A 110 -19.19 -7.79 6.68
CA ALA A 110 -19.01 -9.21 6.36
C ALA A 110 -19.79 -10.10 7.33
N SER A 111 -19.73 -9.83 8.64
CA SER A 111 -20.48 -10.55 9.66
C SER A 111 -21.99 -10.44 9.43
N GLU A 112 -22.50 -9.24 9.11
CA GLU A 112 -23.92 -9.03 8.81
C GLU A 112 -24.37 -9.74 7.54
N LEU A 113 -23.56 -9.69 6.48
CA LEU A 113 -23.85 -10.38 5.23
C LEU A 113 -23.91 -11.91 5.43
N LEU A 114 -22.92 -12.46 6.14
CA LEU A 114 -22.86 -13.90 6.42
C LEU A 114 -23.99 -14.32 7.37
N GLN A 115 -24.35 -13.49 8.35
CA GLN A 115 -25.53 -13.73 9.18
C GLN A 115 -26.80 -13.87 8.32
N GLN A 116 -27.00 -12.98 7.35
CA GLN A 116 -28.17 -13.00 6.47
C GLN A 116 -28.17 -14.23 5.54
N ILE A 117 -27.02 -14.59 4.97
CA ILE A 117 -26.89 -15.72 4.04
C ILE A 117 -27.12 -17.06 4.75
N TYR A 118 -26.54 -17.23 5.93
CA TYR A 118 -26.54 -18.51 6.66
C TYR A 118 -27.55 -18.55 7.81
N SER A 119 -28.37 -17.51 7.97
CA SER A 119 -29.38 -17.41 9.04
C SER A 119 -28.81 -17.65 10.45
N LEU A 120 -27.63 -17.09 10.71
CA LEU A 120 -26.93 -17.30 11.98
C LEU A 120 -27.66 -16.60 13.14
N ASP A 121 -27.69 -17.27 14.29
CA ASP A 121 -28.13 -16.67 15.54
C ASP A 121 -27.11 -15.64 16.08
N ALA A 122 -27.49 -14.93 17.15
CA ALA A 122 -26.66 -13.88 17.73
C ALA A 122 -25.33 -14.40 18.31
N GLU A 123 -25.30 -15.65 18.80
CA GLU A 123 -24.11 -16.25 19.38
C GLU A 123 -23.10 -16.60 18.29
N LYS A 124 -23.55 -17.31 17.25
CA LYS A 124 -22.75 -17.65 16.06
C LYS A 124 -22.26 -16.40 15.33
N ARG A 125 -23.07 -15.35 15.26
CA ARG A 125 -22.66 -14.05 14.68
C ARG A 125 -21.48 -13.44 15.45
N GLU A 126 -21.55 -13.42 16.78
CA GLU A 126 -20.49 -12.83 17.60
C GLU A 126 -19.22 -13.69 17.56
N GLU A 127 -19.35 -15.01 17.53
CA GLU A 127 -18.22 -15.92 17.30
C GLU A 127 -17.56 -15.68 15.94
N LEU A 128 -18.35 -15.60 14.87
CA LEU A 128 -17.86 -15.29 13.53
C LEU A 128 -17.15 -13.92 13.48
N ARG A 129 -17.71 -12.91 14.13
CA ARG A 129 -17.10 -11.58 14.19
C ARG A 129 -15.74 -11.61 14.87
N LYS A 130 -15.59 -12.35 15.97
CA LYS A 130 -14.29 -12.52 16.65
C LYS A 130 -13.28 -13.20 15.73
N LEU A 131 -13.66 -14.29 15.07
CA LEU A 131 -12.78 -14.99 14.13
C LEU A 131 -12.37 -14.11 12.94
N LEU A 132 -13.30 -13.34 12.37
CA LEU A 132 -12.99 -12.41 11.27
C LEU A 132 -12.00 -11.31 11.72
N ARG A 133 -12.11 -10.84 12.96
CA ARG A 133 -11.16 -9.85 13.51
C ARG A 133 -9.79 -10.44 13.79
N GLU A 134 -9.72 -11.67 14.31
CA GLU A 134 -8.44 -12.38 14.49
C GLU A 134 -7.78 -12.65 13.12
N PHE A 135 -8.58 -13.11 12.17
CA PHE A 135 -8.16 -13.34 10.79
C PHE A 135 -7.59 -12.06 10.15
N ALA A 136 -8.28 -10.92 10.24
CA ALA A 136 -7.83 -9.66 9.63
C ALA A 136 -6.45 -9.22 10.17
N LYS A 137 -6.26 -9.25 11.49
CA LYS A 137 -4.98 -8.90 12.12
C LYS A 137 -3.84 -9.81 11.71
N ASP A 138 -4.10 -11.12 11.64
CA ASP A 138 -3.11 -12.09 11.23
C ASP A 138 -2.73 -11.92 9.76
N VAL A 139 -3.71 -11.68 8.87
CA VAL A 139 -3.48 -11.41 7.44
C VAL A 139 -2.60 -10.18 7.25
N ASP A 140 -2.83 -9.09 7.98
CA ASP A 140 -2.04 -7.86 7.85
C ASP A 140 -0.58 -8.06 8.27
N LYS A 141 -0.37 -8.77 9.39
CA LYS A 141 0.96 -9.12 9.86
C LYS A 141 1.69 -10.03 8.87
N CYS A 142 1.04 -11.09 8.41
CA CYS A 142 1.57 -11.98 7.39
C CYS A 142 1.86 -11.24 6.08
N GLY A 143 1.05 -10.23 5.74
CA GLY A 143 1.23 -9.40 4.57
C GLY A 143 2.54 -8.63 4.61
N ALA A 144 2.83 -7.95 5.72
CA ALA A 144 4.10 -7.26 5.91
C ALA A 144 5.29 -8.22 5.78
N ASP A 145 5.25 -9.35 6.47
CA ASP A 145 6.32 -10.37 6.43
C ASP A 145 6.50 -10.96 5.01
N PHE A 146 5.41 -11.16 4.28
CA PHE A 146 5.43 -11.65 2.91
C PHE A 146 6.13 -10.66 1.98
N TYR A 147 5.77 -9.38 2.04
CA TYR A 147 6.37 -8.34 1.21
C TYR A 147 7.82 -8.04 1.60
N GLU A 148 8.17 -8.18 2.88
CA GLU A 148 9.55 -8.11 3.31
C GLU A 148 10.39 -9.26 2.75
N LYS A 149 9.85 -10.48 2.79
CA LYS A 149 10.56 -11.68 2.33
C LYS A 149 10.73 -11.75 0.81
N TYR A 150 9.73 -11.33 0.04
CA TYR A 150 9.69 -11.51 -1.42
C TYR A 150 9.68 -10.19 -2.21
N GLY A 151 9.87 -9.06 -1.54
CA GLY A 151 9.71 -7.74 -2.13
C GLY A 151 10.68 -7.45 -3.27
N GLU A 152 11.89 -8.00 -3.23
CA GLU A 152 12.87 -7.86 -4.32
C GLU A 152 12.40 -8.58 -5.60
N GLU A 153 11.91 -9.82 -5.48
CA GLU A 153 11.35 -10.57 -6.60
C GLU A 153 10.10 -9.90 -7.16
N ILE A 154 9.22 -9.41 -6.28
CA ILE A 154 8.03 -8.65 -6.65
C ILE A 154 8.47 -7.42 -7.46
N PHE A 155 9.41 -6.63 -6.94
CA PHE A 155 9.90 -5.42 -7.63
C PHE A 155 10.57 -5.74 -8.97
N ARG A 156 11.30 -6.86 -9.07
CA ARG A 156 11.86 -7.33 -10.35
C ARG A 156 10.76 -7.66 -11.35
N LEU A 157 9.68 -8.30 -10.92
CA LEU A 157 8.52 -8.60 -11.77
C LEU A 157 7.77 -7.34 -12.18
N GLU A 158 7.67 -6.33 -11.30
CA GLU A 158 7.01 -5.04 -11.61
C GLU A 158 7.63 -4.39 -12.87
N ARG A 159 8.95 -4.50 -13.05
CA ARG A 159 9.64 -3.97 -14.23
C ARG A 159 9.25 -4.67 -15.53
N LYS A 160 8.86 -5.95 -15.46
CA LYS A 160 8.51 -6.77 -16.62
C LYS A 160 7.03 -6.70 -16.97
N TYR A 161 6.16 -6.73 -15.96
CA TYR A 161 4.72 -6.89 -16.15
C TYR A 161 3.89 -5.66 -15.72
N GLY A 162 4.55 -4.65 -15.15
CA GLY A 162 3.90 -3.44 -14.63
C GLY A 162 3.40 -3.62 -13.19
N PHE A 163 3.33 -2.50 -12.48
CA PHE A 163 3.01 -2.46 -11.05
C PHE A 163 1.65 -3.11 -10.72
N LYS A 164 0.58 -2.72 -11.44
CA LYS A 164 -0.78 -3.17 -11.10
C LYS A 164 -0.92 -4.70 -11.17
N ALA A 165 -0.48 -5.30 -12.27
CA ALA A 165 -0.58 -6.75 -12.47
C ALA A 165 0.22 -7.53 -11.41
N VAL A 166 1.41 -7.05 -11.06
CA VAL A 166 2.29 -7.73 -10.10
C VAL A 166 1.78 -7.53 -8.67
N LYS A 167 1.27 -6.35 -8.32
CA LYS A 167 0.61 -6.12 -7.03
C LYS A 167 -0.57 -7.06 -6.84
N ASP A 168 -1.45 -7.16 -7.85
CA ASP A 168 -2.64 -8.02 -7.79
C ASP A 168 -2.25 -9.50 -7.67
N ALA A 169 -1.20 -9.92 -8.40
CA ALA A 169 -0.67 -11.29 -8.30
C ALA A 169 -0.04 -11.59 -6.94
N ALA A 170 0.77 -10.67 -6.41
CA ALA A 170 1.41 -10.80 -5.09
C ALA A 170 0.37 -10.89 -3.98
N HIS A 171 -0.67 -10.05 -4.04
CA HIS A 171 -1.77 -10.08 -3.07
C HIS A 171 -2.52 -11.41 -3.08
N ARG A 172 -2.91 -11.92 -4.26
CA ARG A 172 -3.57 -13.23 -4.36
C ARG A 172 -2.69 -14.38 -3.89
N PHE A 173 -1.40 -14.33 -4.19
CA PHE A 173 -0.47 -15.37 -3.74
C PHE A 173 -0.28 -15.33 -2.23
N HIS A 174 -0.24 -14.14 -1.63
CA HIS A 174 -0.26 -13.97 -0.17
C HIS A 174 -1.52 -14.59 0.45
N GLU A 175 -2.71 -14.29 -0.08
CA GLU A 175 -3.98 -14.89 0.41
C GLU A 175 -3.95 -16.42 0.36
N LEU A 176 -3.49 -17.01 -0.76
CA LEU A 176 -3.39 -18.46 -0.91
C LEU A 176 -2.40 -19.09 0.10
N LEU A 177 -1.26 -18.45 0.33
CA LEU A 177 -0.30 -18.90 1.33
C LEU A 177 -0.85 -18.80 2.74
N TYR A 178 -1.57 -17.71 3.04
CA TYR A 178 -2.23 -17.52 4.32
C TYR A 178 -3.24 -18.64 4.57
N PHE A 179 -4.16 -18.89 3.64
CA PHE A 179 -5.17 -19.96 3.80
C PHE A 179 -4.54 -21.34 3.97
N ARG A 180 -3.42 -21.60 3.28
CA ARG A 180 -2.67 -22.86 3.44
C ARG A 180 -2.07 -23.00 4.85
N GLN A 181 -1.58 -21.91 5.43
CA GLN A 181 -0.95 -21.92 6.77
C GLN A 181 -1.99 -21.92 7.89
N HIS A 182 -3.14 -21.28 7.67
CA HIS A 182 -4.20 -21.07 8.66
C HIS A 182 -5.49 -21.84 8.33
N HIS A 183 -5.35 -23.06 7.78
CA HIS A 183 -6.49 -23.90 7.38
C HIS A 183 -7.47 -24.16 8.54
N GLU A 184 -7.00 -24.29 9.77
CA GLU A 184 -7.86 -24.45 10.95
C GLU A 184 -8.82 -23.28 11.18
N THR A 185 -8.35 -22.03 10.96
CA THR A 185 -9.19 -20.83 11.07
C THR A 185 -10.28 -20.83 10.01
N VAL A 186 -9.91 -21.20 8.78
CA VAL A 186 -10.85 -21.34 7.67
C VAL A 186 -11.90 -22.42 7.97
N GLU A 187 -11.48 -23.58 8.47
CA GLU A 187 -12.39 -24.65 8.89
C GLU A 187 -13.35 -24.19 9.98
N LYS A 188 -12.88 -23.46 11.00
CA LYS A 188 -13.74 -22.93 12.06
C LYS A 188 -14.81 -21.99 11.52
N ILE A 189 -14.43 -21.08 10.60
CA ILE A 189 -15.38 -20.19 9.92
C ILE A 189 -16.44 -21.03 9.20
N PHE A 190 -16.04 -22.02 8.38
CA PHE A 190 -17.01 -22.86 7.66
C PHE A 190 -17.92 -23.65 8.60
N ARG A 191 -17.42 -24.19 9.73
CA ARG A 191 -18.26 -24.88 10.72
C ARG A 191 -19.34 -23.95 11.29
N ILE A 192 -19.02 -22.70 11.59
CA ILE A 192 -20.02 -21.73 12.07
C ILE A 192 -21.08 -21.44 11.00
N LEU A 193 -20.65 -21.30 9.74
CA LEU A 193 -21.54 -21.02 8.61
C LEU A 193 -22.47 -22.20 8.29
N GLU A 194 -21.96 -23.43 8.35
CA GLU A 194 -22.70 -24.65 8.01
C GLU A 194 -23.59 -25.16 9.15
N GLY A 195 -23.29 -24.75 10.39
CA GLY A 195 -24.08 -24.98 11.60
C GLY A 195 -23.77 -26.29 12.30
#